data_AF-Q5C0D4-F1
#
_entry.id   AF-Q5C0D4-F1
#
_cell.length_a   1.000
_cell.length_b   1.000
_cell.length_c   1.000
_cell.angle_alpha   90.00
_cell.angle_beta   90.00
_cell.angle_gamma   90.00
#
_symmetry.space_group_name_H-M   'P 1'
#
loop_
_entity.id
_entity.type
_entity.pdbx_description
1 polymer ?
#
loop_
_entity_poly.entity_id
_entity_poly.type
_entity_poly.pdbx_seq_one_letter_code
_entity_poly.pdbx_strand_id
1 'polypeptide(L)'
;IQNCWADLLCLDCCWRSLPTPSEIRLTSSQCINLEAAREMGAEEIVERILQLTQSLTRLQLDVVEYACLKVIVLMQPDLSNLKANSRVRSYHESVRRLLMEYVAKSSPDINDKFNKLMNRIPELRKTSQAARLMLVDLDLSSYYQLILF
;
A
#
# COMPACT_ATOMS: atom_id res chain seq x y z
N ILE A 1 -16.25 -5.10 -0.63
CA ILE A 1 -14.94 -4.73 -1.24
C ILE A 1 -14.73 -3.20 -1.33
N GLN A 2 -15.74 -2.37 -1.02
CA GLN A 2 -15.77 -0.95 -1.43
C GLN A 2 -14.74 0.03 -0.79
N ASN A 3 -13.78 -0.41 0.04
CA ASN A 3 -12.86 0.50 0.74
C ASN A 3 -11.36 0.15 0.71
N CYS A 4 -10.94 -1.04 0.26
CA CYS A 4 -9.52 -1.43 0.28
C CYS A 4 -8.81 -1.33 -1.09
N TRP A 5 -9.54 -1.08 -2.18
CA TRP A 5 -8.95 -1.04 -3.52
C TRP A 5 -7.92 0.09 -3.69
N ALA A 6 -8.19 1.27 -3.13
CA ALA A 6 -7.25 2.39 -3.15
C ALA A 6 -5.99 2.09 -2.32
N ASP A 7 -6.13 1.40 -1.17
CA ASP A 7 -4.99 0.98 -0.36
C ASP A 7 -4.11 -0.01 -1.14
N LEU A 8 -4.74 -0.96 -1.86
CA LEU A 8 -4.03 -1.93 -2.69
C LEU A 8 -3.31 -1.26 -3.86
N LEU A 9 -3.97 -0.32 -4.56
CA LEU A 9 -3.32 0.44 -5.63
C LEU A 9 -2.14 1.27 -5.12
N CYS A 10 -2.30 1.94 -3.98
CA CYS A 10 -1.22 2.71 -3.36
C CYS A 10 -0.05 1.79 -2.96
N LEU A 11 -0.33 0.59 -2.44
CA LEU A 11 0.69 -0.40 -2.12
C LEU A 11 1.39 -0.92 -3.39
N ASP A 12 0.64 -1.15 -4.46
CA ASP A 12 1.16 -1.58 -5.76
C ASP A 12 2.03 -0.50 -6.42
N CYS A 13 1.69 0.78 -6.27
CA CYS A 13 2.57 1.90 -6.64
C CYS A 13 3.88 1.86 -5.85
N CYS A 14 3.81 1.71 -4.52
CA CYS A 14 5.02 1.62 -3.69
C CYS A 14 5.91 0.45 -4.10
N TRP A 15 5.33 -0.74 -4.27
CA TRP A 15 6.04 -1.96 -4.66
C TRP A 15 6.78 -1.81 -6.00
N ARG A 16 6.09 -1.29 -7.03
CA ARG A 16 6.71 -1.07 -8.35
C ARG A 16 7.79 0.02 -8.33
N SER A 17 7.74 0.91 -7.34
CA SER A 17 8.65 2.04 -7.20
C SER A 17 9.85 1.74 -6.30
N LEU A 18 9.95 0.56 -5.69
CA LEU A 18 11.13 0.17 -4.90
C LEU A 18 12.45 0.34 -5.67
N PRO A 19 12.53 0.04 -6.99
CA PRO A 19 13.75 0.26 -7.76
C PRO A 19 13.99 1.72 -8.20
N THR A 20 13.06 2.65 -7.93
CA THR A 20 13.12 4.06 -8.36
C THR A 20 12.91 5.02 -7.19
N PRO A 21 13.97 5.37 -6.44
CA PRO A 21 13.84 6.10 -5.17
C PRO A 21 13.25 7.51 -5.27
N SER A 22 13.29 8.12 -6.45
CA SER A 22 12.85 9.50 -6.73
C SER A 22 11.58 9.58 -7.59
N GLU A 23 11.00 8.45 -7.98
CA GLU A 23 9.85 8.40 -8.89
C GLU A 23 8.85 7.34 -8.47
N ILE A 24 7.57 7.68 -8.57
CA ILE A 24 6.47 6.75 -8.34
C ILE A 24 5.99 6.18 -9.66
N ARG A 25 6.05 4.85 -9.83
CA ARG A 25 5.48 4.13 -10.95
C ARG A 25 3.98 3.91 -10.76
N LEU A 26 3.19 4.57 -11.60
CA LEU A 26 1.73 4.50 -11.62
C LEU A 26 1.23 3.32 -12.46
N THR A 27 1.91 3.02 -13.58
CA THR A 27 1.65 1.88 -14.47
C THR A 27 2.99 1.24 -14.88
N SER A 28 2.98 0.26 -15.79
CA SER A 28 4.21 -0.29 -16.38
C SER A 28 4.97 0.73 -17.24
N SER A 29 4.29 1.76 -17.75
CA SER A 29 4.83 2.75 -18.69
C SER A 29 4.80 4.19 -18.17
N GLN A 30 4.13 4.46 -17.06
CA GLN A 30 3.99 5.81 -16.50
C GLN A 30 4.62 5.92 -15.11
N CYS A 31 5.41 6.97 -14.91
CA CYS A 31 5.92 7.40 -13.62
C CYS A 31 5.64 8.89 -13.40
N ILE A 32 5.71 9.31 -12.14
CA ILE A 32 5.62 10.71 -11.73
C ILE A 32 6.74 11.00 -10.72
N ASN A 33 7.45 12.10 -10.93
CA ASN A 33 8.44 12.64 -10.00
C ASN A 33 7.85 13.86 -9.26
N LEU A 34 8.59 14.40 -8.29
CA LEU A 34 8.10 15.54 -7.49
C LEU A 34 7.89 16.82 -8.30
N GLU A 35 8.70 17.05 -9.32
CA GLU A 35 8.59 18.23 -10.18
C GLU A 35 7.27 18.21 -10.96
N ALA A 36 6.98 17.13 -11.68
CA ALA A 36 5.72 16.93 -12.38
C ALA A 36 4.52 16.93 -11.41
N ALA A 37 4.68 16.35 -10.22
CA ALA A 37 3.64 16.38 -9.20
C ALA A 37 3.30 17.80 -8.75
N ARG A 38 4.31 18.67 -8.57
CA ARG A 38 4.12 20.08 -8.20
C ARG A 38 3.33 20.84 -9.26
N GLU A 39 3.65 20.63 -10.54
CA GLU A 39 2.92 21.26 -11.66
C GLU A 39 1.44 20.86 -11.69
N MET A 40 1.13 19.65 -11.22
CA MET A 40 -0.24 19.12 -11.12
C MET A 40 -0.92 19.42 -9.77
N GLY A 41 -0.25 20.11 -8.85
CA GLY A 41 -0.73 20.35 -7.49
C GLY A 41 -0.71 19.11 -6.57
N ALA A 42 -0.10 18.01 -7.00
CA ALA A 42 -0.06 16.70 -6.33
C ALA A 42 1.22 16.43 -5.52
N GLU A 43 2.04 17.46 -5.27
CA GLU A 43 3.33 17.33 -4.59
C GLU A 43 3.20 16.62 -3.23
N GLU A 44 2.26 17.04 -2.38
CA GLU A 44 2.10 16.47 -1.03
C GLU A 44 1.81 14.97 -1.07
N ILE A 45 0.94 14.52 -1.99
CA ILE A 45 0.59 13.10 -2.07
C ILE A 45 1.75 12.27 -2.62
N VAL A 46 2.46 12.78 -3.62
CA VAL A 46 3.62 12.09 -4.19
C VAL A 46 4.76 12.00 -3.17
N GLU A 47 5.01 13.05 -2.38
CA GLU A 47 5.97 12.99 -1.26
C GLU A 47 5.60 11.90 -0.26
N ARG A 48 4.33 11.81 0.15
CA ARG A 48 3.87 10.77 1.10
C ARG A 48 4.07 9.35 0.54
N ILE A 49 3.78 9.14 -0.75
CA ILE A 49 3.99 7.84 -1.39
C ILE A 49 5.49 7.53 -1.52
N LEU A 50 6.33 8.52 -1.84
CA LEU A 50 7.79 8.37 -1.87
C LEU A 50 8.37 8.01 -0.50
N GLN A 51 7.94 8.70 0.57
CA GLN A 51 8.37 8.39 1.94
C GLN A 51 7.99 6.97 2.35
N LEU A 52 6.76 6.53 2.01
CA LEU A 52 6.32 5.16 2.26
C LEU A 52 7.16 4.14 1.46
N THR A 53 7.43 4.42 0.19
CA THR A 53 8.26 3.60 -0.70
C THR A 53 9.68 3.46 -0.17
N GLN A 54 10.30 4.57 0.25
CA GLN A 54 11.62 4.57 0.86
C GLN A 54 11.66 3.79 2.17
N SER A 55 10.60 3.88 2.99
CA SER A 55 10.46 3.08 4.20
C SER A 55 10.43 1.58 3.90
N LEU A 56 9.64 1.16 2.91
CA LEU A 56 9.56 -0.23 2.46
C LEU A 56 10.89 -0.72 1.84
N THR A 57 11.59 0.15 1.13
CA THR A 57 12.93 -0.13 0.57
C THR A 57 13.94 -0.39 1.68
N ARG A 58 13.94 0.42 2.74
CA ARG A 58 14.82 0.21 3.92
C ARG A 58 14.48 -1.07 4.69
N LEU A 59 13.21 -1.48 4.68
CA LEU A 59 12.79 -2.76 5.24
C LEU A 59 13.16 -3.94 4.33
N GLN A 60 13.73 -3.70 3.15
CA GLN A 60 14.01 -4.73 2.15
C GLN A 60 12.77 -5.60 1.91
N LEU A 61 11.64 -4.94 1.64
CA LEU A 61 10.37 -5.62 1.39
C LEU A 61 10.55 -6.61 0.23
N ASP A 62 10.25 -7.88 0.46
CA ASP A 62 10.29 -8.91 -0.57
C ASP A 62 8.90 -9.28 -1.11
N VAL A 63 8.87 -10.16 -2.11
CA VAL A 63 7.63 -10.53 -2.83
C VAL A 63 6.66 -11.31 -1.94
N VAL A 64 7.15 -12.13 -1.01
CA VAL A 64 6.32 -12.91 -0.09
C VAL A 64 5.68 -11.98 0.93
N GLU A 65 6.47 -11.08 1.51
CA GLU A 65 6.01 -10.07 2.45
C GLU A 65 4.99 -9.13 1.82
N TYR A 66 5.26 -8.66 0.60
CA TYR A 66 4.34 -7.86 -0.20
C TYR A 66 3.02 -8.60 -0.44
N ALA A 67 3.05 -9.87 -0.84
CA ALA A 67 1.84 -10.68 -1.02
C ALA A 67 1.04 -10.82 0.29
N CYS A 68 1.71 -11.08 1.42
CA CYS A 68 1.07 -11.10 2.74
C CYS A 68 0.44 -9.75 3.10
N LEU A 69 1.12 -8.63 2.84
CA LEU A 69 0.58 -7.29 3.06
C LEU A 69 -0.67 -7.04 2.23
N LYS A 70 -0.72 -7.46 0.95
CA LYS A 70 -1.94 -7.35 0.13
C LYS A 70 -3.10 -8.09 0.76
N VAL A 71 -2.88 -9.33 1.21
CA VAL A 71 -3.92 -10.14 1.85
C VAL A 71 -4.40 -9.49 3.16
N ILE A 72 -3.48 -8.98 3.98
CA ILE A 72 -3.79 -8.28 5.21
C ILE A 72 -4.61 -6.99 4.96
N VAL A 73 -4.24 -6.21 3.95
CA VAL A 73 -4.96 -4.98 3.56
C VAL A 73 -6.35 -5.30 3.02
N LEU A 74 -6.48 -6.37 2.23
CA LEU A 74 -7.75 -6.83 1.64
C LEU A 74 -8.73 -7.37 2.70
N MET A 75 -8.23 -8.15 3.66
CA MET A 75 -9.02 -8.89 4.65
C MET A 75 -9.31 -8.02 5.89
N GLN A 76 -10.08 -6.94 5.71
CA GLN A 76 -10.48 -6.05 6.79
C GLN A 76 -11.60 -6.69 7.64
N PRO A 77 -11.37 -7.00 8.93
CA PRO A 77 -12.34 -7.69 9.78
C PRO A 77 -13.50 -6.80 10.26
N ASP A 78 -13.39 -5.48 10.08
CA ASP A 78 -14.33 -4.49 10.61
C ASP A 78 -15.35 -4.01 9.57
N LEU A 79 -15.50 -4.75 8.45
CA LEU A 79 -16.63 -4.56 7.56
C LEU A 79 -17.90 -5.04 8.25
N SER A 80 -18.68 -4.09 8.77
CA SER A 80 -20.03 -4.32 9.26
C SER A 80 -20.83 -5.07 8.18
N ASN A 81 -21.53 -6.14 8.59
CA ASN A 81 -22.40 -7.01 7.78
C ASN A 81 -21.77 -8.27 7.12
N LEU A 82 -20.56 -8.68 7.48
CA LEU A 82 -20.03 -9.99 7.03
C LEU A 82 -20.64 -11.15 7.84
N LYS A 83 -21.42 -12.02 7.17
CA LYS A 83 -21.96 -13.28 7.74
C LYS A 83 -20.87 -14.23 8.28
N ALA A 84 -19.60 -14.04 7.88
CA ALA A 84 -18.45 -14.88 8.24
C ALA A 84 -17.31 -14.09 8.91
N ASN A 85 -17.62 -13.08 9.73
CA ASN A 85 -16.62 -12.21 10.38
C ASN A 85 -15.57 -13.00 11.18
N SER A 86 -15.97 -14.05 11.90
CA SER A 86 -15.05 -14.92 12.66
C SER A 86 -14.02 -15.64 11.78
N ARG A 87 -14.43 -16.13 10.60
CA ARG A 87 -13.52 -16.79 9.66
C ARG A 87 -12.52 -15.81 9.05
N VAL A 88 -12.97 -14.59 8.71
CA VAL A 88 -12.10 -13.53 8.19
C VAL A 88 -11.06 -13.11 9.22
N ARG A 89 -11.44 -12.95 10.50
CA ARG A 89 -10.51 -12.68 11.61
C ARG A 89 -9.47 -13.80 11.76
N SER A 90 -9.92 -15.05 11.81
CA SER A 90 -9.03 -16.21 11.95
C SER A 90 -8.04 -16.34 10.79
N TYR A 91 -8.49 -16.10 9.55
CA TYR A 91 -7.61 -16.10 8.39
C TYR A 91 -6.60 -14.95 8.43
N HIS A 92 -7.05 -13.75 8.79
CA HIS A 92 -6.19 -12.58 8.93
C HIS A 92 -5.11 -12.77 10.02
N GLU A 93 -5.46 -13.37 11.16
CA GLU A 93 -4.50 -13.77 12.20
C GLU A 93 -3.52 -14.82 11.71
N SER A 94 -3.99 -15.80 10.94
CA SER A 94 -3.14 -16.85 10.37
C SER A 94 -2.11 -16.28 9.40
N VAL A 95 -2.50 -15.35 8.52
CA VAL A 95 -1.57 -14.69 7.58
C VAL A 95 -0.55 -13.83 8.32
N ARG A 96 -0.96 -13.10 9.38
CA ARG A 96 -0.02 -12.33 10.21
C ARG A 96 1.00 -13.22 10.90
N ARG A 97 0.56 -14.37 11.42
CA ARG A 97 1.46 -15.36 12.04
C ARG A 97 2.47 -15.91 11.04
N LEU A 98 2.01 -16.33 9.86
CA LEU A 98 2.86 -16.82 8.79
C LEU A 98 3.89 -15.77 8.35
N LEU A 99 3.47 -14.50 8.22
CA LEU A 99 4.37 -13.40 7.90
C LEU A 99 5.42 -13.17 9.00
N MET A 100 5.02 -13.21 10.28
CA MET A 100 5.94 -13.06 11.41
C MET A 100 7.00 -14.16 11.43
N GLU A 101 6.60 -15.42 11.24
CA GLU A 101 7.50 -16.57 11.15
C GLU A 101 8.43 -16.47 9.94
N TYR A 102 7.88 -16.08 8.78
CA TYR A 102 8.67 -15.88 7.55
C TYR A 102 9.74 -14.79 7.74
N VAL A 103 9.37 -13.63 8.29
CA VAL A 103 10.29 -12.51 8.53
C VAL A 103 11.40 -12.92 9.50
N ALA A 104 11.07 -13.63 10.58
CA ALA A 104 12.04 -14.11 11.55
C ALA A 104 13.09 -15.04 10.93
N LYS A 105 12.71 -15.81 9.90
CA LYS A 105 13.60 -16.72 9.19
C LYS A 105 14.38 -16.04 8.04
N SER A 106 13.73 -15.18 7.27
CA SER A 106 14.26 -14.62 6.02
C SER A 106 15.05 -13.33 6.20
N SER A 107 14.79 -12.57 7.27
CA SER A 107 15.36 -11.24 7.51
C SER A 107 15.85 -11.07 8.96
N PRO A 108 16.72 -11.97 9.48
CA PRO A 108 17.15 -11.92 10.89
C PRO A 108 17.91 -10.63 11.24
N ASP A 109 18.54 -10.00 10.26
CA ASP A 109 19.34 -8.78 10.44
C ASP A 109 18.50 -7.50 10.53
N ILE A 110 17.21 -7.55 10.14
CA ILE A 110 16.32 -6.39 10.17
C ILE A 110 15.50 -6.42 11.45
N ASN A 111 16.00 -5.72 12.46
CA ASN A 111 15.35 -5.64 13.77
C ASN A 111 13.89 -5.20 13.65
N ASP A 112 12.99 -5.97 14.27
CA ASP A 112 11.57 -5.70 14.40
C ASP A 112 10.83 -5.49 13.06
N LYS A 113 11.32 -6.12 11.98
CA LYS A 113 10.78 -5.94 10.63
C LYS A 113 9.28 -6.22 10.56
N PHE A 114 8.78 -7.27 11.20
CA PHE A 114 7.35 -7.60 11.20
C PHE A 114 6.49 -6.43 11.73
N ASN A 115 6.79 -5.91 12.92
CA ASN A 115 6.01 -4.82 13.48
C ASN A 115 6.18 -3.54 12.67
N LYS A 116 7.37 -3.26 12.13
CA LYS A 116 7.60 -2.14 11.21
C LYS A 116 6.74 -2.23 9.96
N LEU A 117 6.62 -3.42 9.35
CA LEU A 117 5.72 -3.69 8.22
C LEU A 117 4.25 -3.48 8.62
N MET A 118 3.84 -3.98 9.79
CA MET A 118 2.47 -3.79 10.29
C MET A 118 2.13 -2.31 10.51
N ASN A 119 3.10 -1.51 10.96
CA ASN A 119 2.97 -0.07 11.12
C ASN A 119 2.90 0.69 9.78
N ARG A 120 3.29 0.08 8.65
CA ARG A 120 3.11 0.68 7.32
C ARG A 120 1.67 0.67 6.86
N ILE A 121 0.86 -0.26 7.33
CA ILE A 121 -0.55 -0.40 6.94
C ILE A 121 -1.39 0.83 7.33
N PRO A 122 -1.36 1.33 8.58
CA PRO A 122 -2.11 2.54 8.92
C PRO A 122 -1.61 3.79 8.17
N GLU A 123 -0.30 3.89 7.90
CA GLU A 123 0.23 5.01 7.09
C GLU A 123 -0.20 4.91 5.62
N LEU A 124 -0.14 3.71 5.02
CA LEU A 124 -0.68 3.43 3.70
C LEU A 124 -2.14 3.88 3.59
N ARG A 125 -2.97 3.55 4.59
CA ARG A 125 -4.39 3.95 4.62
C ARG A 125 -4.56 5.47 4.66
N LYS A 126 -3.76 6.18 5.45
CA LYS A 126 -3.78 7.66 5.49
C LYS A 126 -3.38 8.26 4.14
N THR A 127 -2.33 7.74 3.52
CA THR A 127 -1.85 8.19 2.20
C THR A 127 -2.89 7.91 1.11
N SER A 128 -3.44 6.69 1.08
CA SER A 128 -4.54 6.29 0.19
C SER A 128 -5.77 7.18 0.35
N GLN A 129 -6.18 7.49 1.58
CA GLN A 129 -7.30 8.39 1.83
C GLN A 129 -7.03 9.80 1.30
N ALA A 130 -5.84 10.35 1.54
CA ALA A 130 -5.47 11.66 1.01
C ALA A 130 -5.45 11.67 -0.53
N ALA A 131 -4.91 10.62 -1.16
CA ALA A 131 -4.94 10.45 -2.62
C ALA A 131 -6.38 10.43 -3.17
N ARG A 132 -7.30 9.72 -2.49
CA ARG A 132 -8.70 9.65 -2.91
C ARG A 132 -9.39 11.01 -2.85
N LEU A 133 -9.18 11.76 -1.77
CA LEU A 133 -9.75 13.11 -1.63
C LEU A 133 -9.23 14.02 -2.75
N MET A 134 -7.93 13.95 -3.02
CA MET A 134 -7.32 14.72 -4.10
C MET A 134 -7.86 14.36 -5.50
N LEU A 135 -8.06 13.07 -5.80
CA LEU A 135 -8.64 12.62 -7.07
C LEU A 135 -10.11 13.04 -7.23
N VAL A 136 -10.84 13.17 -6.13
CA VAL A 136 -12.22 13.68 -6.11
C VAL A 136 -12.23 15.19 -6.32
N ASP A 137 -11.31 15.92 -5.70
CA ASP A 137 -11.22 17.38 -5.77
C ASP A 137 -10.68 17.89 -7.13
N LEU A 138 -9.88 17.09 -7.84
CA LEU A 138 -9.33 17.42 -9.17
C LEU A 138 -10.30 17.17 -10.34
N ASP A 139 -11.55 16.75 -10.10
CA ASP A 139 -12.55 16.36 -11.12
C ASP A 139 -11.96 15.48 -12.24
N LEU A 140 -11.08 14.53 -11.87
CA LEU A 140 -10.60 13.49 -12.79
C LEU A 140 -11.62 12.37 -12.94
N SER A 141 -12.92 12.72 -12.95
CA SER A 141 -14.05 11.84 -13.23
C SER A 141 -13.84 11.04 -14.52
N SER A 142 -13.10 11.61 -15.49
CA SER A 142 -12.71 10.98 -16.75
C SER A 142 -11.69 9.82 -16.63
N TYR A 143 -10.94 9.72 -15.52
CA TYR A 143 -9.90 8.67 -15.32
C TYR A 143 -10.37 7.49 -14.46
N TYR A 144 -11.55 7.58 -13.82
CA TYR A 144 -12.13 6.46 -13.08
C TYR A 144 -12.38 5.21 -13.95
N GLN A 145 -12.52 5.38 -15.27
CA GLN A 145 -12.70 4.27 -16.21
C GLN A 145 -11.41 3.47 -16.48
N LEU A 146 -10.23 4.03 -16.23
CA LEU A 146 -8.95 3.37 -16.50
C LEU A 146 -8.44 2.50 -15.33
N ILE A 147 -9.02 2.64 -14.14
CA ILE A 147 -8.56 1.95 -12.91
C ILE A 147 -9.42 0.71 -12.58
N LEU A 148 -10.50 0.46 -13.34
CA LEU A 148 -11.42 -0.68 -13.15
C LEU A 148 -11.32 -1.78 -14.21
N PHE A 149 -10.23 -1.83 -15.00
CA PHE A 149 -9.88 -2.97 -15.86
C PHE A 149 -8.46 -3.47 -15.55
#